data_AF-A0A100W888-F1
#
_entry.id   AF-A0A100W888-F1
#
_cell.length_a   1.000
_cell.length_b   1.000
_cell.length_c   1.000
_cell.angle_alpha   90.00
_cell.angle_beta   90.00
_cell.angle_gamma   90.00
#
_symmetry.space_group_name_H-M   'P 1'
#
loop_
_entity.id
_entity.type
_entity.pdbx_description
1 polymer ?
#
loop_
_entity_poly.entity_id
_entity_poly.type
_entity_poly.pdbx_seq_one_letter_code
_entity_poly.pdbx_strand_id
1 'polypeptide(L)' 'MDRVAAAVREAGDTILMERFTIAGVGHLIFFGDPAGNAIGAMEYDADAE' A
#
# COMPACT_ATOMS: atom_id res chain seq x y z
N MET A 1 6.00 2.03 5.55
CA MET A 1 4.80 1.26 5.16
C MET A 1 3.66 1.10 6.21
N ASP A 2 3.90 0.96 7.52
CA ASP A 2 2.80 0.76 8.51
C ASP A 2 1.85 1.97 8.61
N ARG A 3 2.44 3.17 8.54
CA ARG A 3 1.69 4.43 8.42
C ARG A 3 0.81 4.52 7.17
N VAL A 4 1.20 3.87 6.08
CA VAL A 4 0.43 3.91 4.83
C VAL A 4 -0.85 3.10 5.00
N ALA A 5 -0.76 1.90 5.57
CA ALA A 5 -1.94 1.07 5.83
C ALA A 5 -2.89 1.71 6.87
N ALA A 6 -2.34 2.40 7.88
CA ALA A 6 -3.13 3.17 8.84
C ALA A 6 -3.83 4.37 8.17
N ALA A 7 -3.10 5.15 7.36
CA ALA A 7 -3.65 6.30 6.66
C ALA A 7 -4.76 5.90 5.65
N VAL A 8 -4.58 4.79 4.95
CA VAL A 8 -5.60 4.21 4.03
C VAL A 8 -6.86 3.85 4.81
N ARG A 9 -6.73 3.17 5.96
CA ARG A 9 -7.89 2.84 6.82
C ARG A 9 -8.56 4.10 7.39
N GLU A 10 -7.79 5.11 7.76
CA GLU A 10 -8.30 6.38 8.30
C GLU A 10 -9.03 7.21 7.22
N ALA A 11 -8.58 7.14 5.98
CA ALA A 11 -9.21 7.79 4.83
C ALA A 11 -10.54 7.14 4.42
N GLY A 12 -10.87 5.95 4.94
CA GLY A 12 -12.04 5.17 4.55
C GLY A 12 -11.82 4.34 3.29
N ASP A 13 -10.58 4.25 2.80
CA ASP A 13 -10.18 3.35 1.74
C ASP A 13 -10.18 1.89 2.22
N THR A 14 -10.50 0.99 1.29
CA THR A 14 -10.49 -0.46 1.53
C THR A 14 -9.16 -1.04 1.09
N ILE A 15 -8.46 -1.77 1.96
CA ILE A 15 -7.25 -2.50 1.58
C ILE A 15 -7.67 -3.64 0.63
N LEU A 16 -7.25 -3.57 -0.63
CA LEU A 16 -7.54 -4.59 -1.66
C LEU A 16 -6.50 -5.71 -1.63
N MET A 17 -5.25 -5.34 -1.39
CA MET A 17 -4.13 -6.26 -1.22
C MET A 17 -3.27 -5.76 -0.07
N GLU A 18 -3.00 -6.65 0.89
CA GLU A 18 -2.05 -6.34 1.97
C GLU A 18 -0.64 -6.09 1.42
N ARG A 19 0.23 -5.54 2.26
CA ARG A 19 1.62 -5.17 1.90
C ARG A 19 2.31 -6.34 1.19
N PHE A 20 2.78 -6.09 -0.02
CA PHE A 20 3.61 -7.00 -0.78
C PHE A 20 5.04 -6.45 -0.83
N THR A 21 6.02 -7.23 -0.40
CA THR A 21 7.44 -6.88 -0.51
C THR A 21 7.99 -7.37 -1.83
N ILE A 22 8.61 -6.47 -2.59
CA ILE A 22 9.39 -6.78 -3.78
C ILE A 22 10.85 -6.64 -3.39
N ALA A 23 11.52 -7.79 -3.21
CA ALA A 23 12.89 -7.83 -2.74
C ALA A 23 13.82 -6.96 -3.59
N GLY A 24 14.61 -6.10 -2.95
CA GLY A 24 15.52 -5.15 -3.61
C GLY A 24 14.85 -3.99 -4.35
N VAL A 25 13.53 -3.83 -4.25
CA VAL A 25 12.78 -2.72 -4.86
C VAL A 25 12.04 -1.91 -3.79
N GLY A 26 11.32 -2.59 -2.90
CA GLY A 26 10.56 -1.95 -1.84
C GLY A 26 9.27 -2.65 -1.49
N HIS A 27 8.31 -1.89 -0.98
CA HIS A 27 7.00 -2.39 -0.59
C HIS A 27 5.90 -1.78 -1.45
N LEU A 28 4.90 -2.59 -1.79
CA LEU A 28 3.72 -2.21 -2.56
C LEU A 28 2.46 -2.52 -1.75
N ILE A 29 1.46 -1.65 -1.80
CA ILE A 29 0.13 -1.90 -1.25
C ILE A 29 -0.93 -1.42 -2.23
N PHE A 30 -2.03 -2.19 -2.34
CA PHE A 30 -3.20 -1.76 -3.11
C PHE A 30 -4.38 -1.49 -2.20
N PHE A 31 -5.04 -0.38 -2.45
CA PHE A 31 -6.25 0.00 -1.77
C PHE A 31 -7.25 0.63 -2.74
N GLY A 32 -8.51 0.54 -2.37
CA GLY A 32 -9.64 1.01 -3.14
C GLY A 32 -10.26 2.22 -2.46
N ASP A 33 -10.34 3.32 -3.19
CA ASP A 33 -11.03 4.52 -2.75
C ASP A 33 -12.55 4.28 -2.76
N PRO A 34 -13.33 4.93 -1.86
CA PRO A 34 -14.78 4.83 -1.83
C PRO A 34 -15.47 5.09 -3.18
N ALA A 35 -14.84 5.81 -4.11
CA ALA A 35 -15.33 6.00 -5.48
C ALA A 35 -15.11 4.80 -6.41
N GLY A 36 -14.53 3.70 -5.92
CA GLY A 36 -14.29 2.46 -6.66
C GLY A 36 -12.96 2.42 -7.44
N ASN A 37 -12.05 3.36 -7.18
CA ASN A 37 -10.75 3.41 -7.86
C ASN A 37 -9.72 2.55 -7.14
N ALA A 38 -9.01 1.68 -7.87
CA ALA A 38 -7.87 0.96 -7.33
C ALA A 38 -6.61 1.82 -7.40
N ILE A 39 -6.00 2.09 -6.26
CA ILE A 39 -4.77 2.88 -6.10
C ILE A 39 -3.67 1.97 -5.55
N GLY A 40 -2.50 2.04 -6.18
CA GLY A 40 -1.27 1.39 -5.71
C GLY A 40 -0.31 2.41 -5.11
N ALA A 41 0.12 2.18 -3.87
CA ALA A 41 1.20 2.96 -3.25
C ALA A 41 2.47 2.12 -3.18
N MET A 42 3.55 2.66 -3.76
CA MET A 42 4.87 2.05 -3.77
C MET A 42 5.82 2.86 -2.90
N GLU A 43 6.39 2.20 -1.90
CA GLU A 43 7.48 2.71 -1.08
C GLU A 43 8.76 2.05 -1.59
N TYR A 44 9.63 2.81 -2.25
CA TYR A 44 10.90 2.28 -2.73
C TYR A 44 11.87 2.13 -1.56
N ASP A 45 12.36 0.91 -1.39
CA ASP A 45 13.35 0.56 -0.40
C ASP A 45 14.25 -0.53 -1.00
N ALA A 46 15.49 -0.14 -1.30
CA ALA A 46 16.45 -1.01 -1.99
C ALA A 46 16.98 -2.14 -1.09
N ASP A 47 16.69 -2.09 0.21
CA ASP A 47 17.07 -3.08 1.22
C ASP A 47 15.85 -3.91 1.68
N ALA A 48 14.72 -3.80 0.96
CA ALA A 48 13.49 -4.49 1.34
C ALA A 48 13.63 -6.00 1.16
N GLU A 49 13.29 -6.75 2.21
CA GLU A 49 13.42 -8.21 2.32
C GLU A 49 12.08 -8.85 2.75
#